data_AF-A0A1W0XD57-F1
#
_entry.id   AF-A0A1W0XD57-F1
#
_cell.length_a   1.000
_cell.length_b   1.000
_cell.length_c   1.000
_cell.angle_alpha   90.00
_cell.angle_beta   90.00
_cell.angle_gamma   90.00
#
_symmetry.space_group_name_H-M   'P 1'
#
loop_
_entity.id
_entity.type
_entity.pdbx_description
1 polymer ?
#
loop_
_entity_poly.entity_id
_entity_poly.type
_entity_poly.pdbx_seq_one_letter_code
_entity_poly.pdbx_strand_id
1 'polypeptide(L)'
;MSQQQIKPPAIVRVQPSAEKLQIWNSLPLEKRLDRIGTNLQMIRDKPYENVNYEAKPKFQEGDAVCVCFRGVFYSAVIKTVCTMLFDCPDLKKKVPLYLLKYPGWRFDAASSEPVVEYDLVRTLTNVLPSELLYAHYWNVAKIMKNPEIATVKSVYRLDDATRLKLEGDWQGSIGCDGPATSFAQWLGLETIAV
;
A
#
# COMPACT_ATOMS: atom_id res chain seq x y z
N MET A 1 -4.36 40.63 -10.83
CA MET A 1 -3.83 39.38 -11.42
C MET A 1 -4.70 38.24 -10.94
N SER A 2 -5.54 37.68 -11.82
CA SER A 2 -6.52 36.65 -11.47
C SER A 2 -5.85 35.27 -11.52
N GLN A 3 -5.84 34.54 -10.40
CA GLN A 3 -5.35 33.17 -10.34
C GLN A 3 -6.36 32.28 -11.08
N GLN A 4 -5.99 31.79 -12.26
CA GLN A 4 -6.75 30.75 -12.94
C GLN A 4 -6.67 29.46 -12.11
N GLN A 5 -7.80 29.06 -11.52
CA GLN A 5 -7.96 27.73 -10.94
C GLN A 5 -7.86 26.69 -12.06
N ILE A 6 -6.73 25.98 -12.11
CA ILE A 6 -6.57 24.82 -12.98
C ILE A 6 -7.47 23.72 -12.40
N LYS A 7 -8.62 23.51 -13.05
CA LYS A 7 -9.54 22.42 -12.74
C LYS A 7 -8.79 21.09 -12.97
N PRO A 8 -8.73 20.16 -11.99
CA PRO A 8 -8.05 18.89 -12.20
C PRO A 8 -8.66 18.17 -13.42
N PRO A 9 -7.85 17.48 -14.25
CA PRO A 9 -8.36 16.76 -15.41
C PRO A 9 -9.44 15.78 -14.97
N ALA A 10 -10.54 15.72 -15.73
CA ALA A 10 -11.60 14.77 -15.51
C ALA A 10 -11.00 13.35 -15.54
N ILE A 11 -11.11 12.63 -14.42
CA ILE A 11 -10.70 11.23 -14.35
C ILE A 11 -11.67 10.47 -15.27
N VAL A 12 -11.19 10.09 -16.46
CA VAL A 12 -11.93 9.22 -17.38
C VAL A 12 -11.96 7.83 -16.74
N ARG A 13 -13.11 7.48 -16.15
CA ARG A 13 -13.35 6.20 -15.50
C ARG A 13 -13.66 5.17 -16.59
N VAL A 14 -12.81 4.14 -16.71
CA VAL A 14 -12.97 3.07 -17.69
C VAL A 14 -13.48 1.83 -16.98
N GLN A 15 -14.72 1.41 -17.27
CA GLN A 15 -15.21 0.11 -16.81
C GLN A 15 -14.46 -1.02 -17.55
N PRO A 16 -14.01 -2.07 -16.83
CA PRO A 16 -13.57 -3.28 -17.51
C PRO A 16 -14.76 -3.94 -18.21
N SER A 17 -14.56 -4.42 -19.44
CA SER A 17 -15.58 -5.20 -20.13
C SER A 17 -15.92 -6.48 -19.34
N ALA A 18 -17.11 -7.04 -19.57
CA ALA A 18 -17.53 -8.29 -18.93
C ALA A 18 -16.50 -9.41 -19.14
N GLU A 19 -15.90 -9.48 -20.33
CA GLU A 19 -14.81 -10.41 -20.66
C GLU A 19 -13.55 -10.17 -19.80
N LYS A 20 -13.14 -8.90 -19.62
CA LYS A 20 -12.00 -8.55 -18.75
C LYS A 20 -12.26 -8.93 -17.30
N LEU A 21 -13.50 -8.75 -16.83
CA LEU A 21 -13.89 -9.15 -15.47
C LEU A 21 -13.91 -10.67 -15.30
N GLN A 22 -14.37 -11.41 -16.32
CA GLN A 22 -14.35 -12.87 -16.32
C GLN A 22 -12.92 -13.41 -16.30
N ILE A 23 -12.02 -12.85 -17.13
CA ILE A 23 -10.58 -13.17 -17.11
C ILE A 23 -9.97 -12.81 -15.77
N TRP A 24 -10.35 -11.67 -15.17
CA TRP A 24 -9.86 -11.28 -13.85
C TRP A 24 -10.25 -12.31 -12.79
N ASN A 25 -11.52 -12.72 -12.76
CA ASN A 25 -12.04 -13.68 -11.78
C ASN A 25 -11.50 -15.10 -11.96
N SER A 26 -10.97 -15.46 -13.13
CA SER A 26 -10.30 -16.76 -13.34
C SER A 26 -8.86 -16.79 -12.81
N LEU A 27 -8.27 -15.64 -12.45
CA LEU A 27 -6.92 -15.59 -11.91
C LEU A 27 -6.88 -16.07 -10.45
N PRO A 28 -5.83 -16.80 -10.05
CA PRO A 28 -5.56 -17.07 -8.65
C PRO A 28 -5.50 -15.77 -7.83
N LEU A 29 -5.94 -15.83 -6.56
CA LEU A 29 -5.93 -14.68 -5.65
C LEU A 29 -4.58 -13.94 -5.61
N GLU A 30 -3.47 -14.68 -5.53
CA GLU A 30 -2.12 -14.08 -5.50
C GLU A 30 -1.82 -13.29 -6.78
N LYS A 31 -2.28 -13.75 -7.94
CA LYS A 31 -2.10 -13.02 -9.21
C LYS A 31 -2.98 -11.78 -9.31
N ARG A 32 -4.18 -11.80 -8.72
CA ARG A 32 -5.03 -10.61 -8.63
C ARG A 32 -4.39 -9.57 -7.72
N LEU A 33 -3.95 -10.00 -6.54
CA LEU A 33 -3.22 -9.17 -5.59
C LEU A 33 -1.93 -8.60 -6.21
N ASP A 34 -1.11 -9.41 -6.90
CA ASP A 34 0.11 -8.94 -7.59
C ASP A 34 -0.18 -7.77 -8.53
N ARG A 35 -1.22 -7.91 -9.38
CA ARG A 35 -1.61 -6.88 -10.36
C ARG A 35 -2.06 -5.58 -9.68
N ILE A 36 -2.73 -5.68 -8.54
CA ILE A 36 -3.14 -4.52 -7.75
C ILE A 36 -1.93 -3.85 -7.13
N GLY A 37 -1.03 -4.64 -6.56
CA GLY A 37 0.24 -4.18 -6.04
C GLY A 37 1.02 -3.39 -7.09
N THR A 38 1.08 -3.89 -8.33
CA THR A 38 1.69 -3.16 -9.46
C THR A 38 1.01 -1.81 -9.72
N ASN A 39 -0.32 -1.76 -9.76
CA ASN A 39 -1.05 -0.51 -10.00
C ASN A 39 -0.84 0.50 -8.86
N LEU A 40 -0.89 0.04 -7.61
CA LEU A 40 -0.59 0.88 -6.44
C LEU A 40 0.85 1.41 -6.51
N GLN A 41 1.79 0.58 -6.96
CA GLN A 41 3.17 0.99 -7.12
C GLN A 41 3.32 2.09 -8.18
N MET A 42 2.65 1.96 -9.34
CA MET A 42 2.65 3.02 -10.36
C MET A 42 2.13 4.37 -9.80
N ILE A 43 1.10 4.34 -8.95
CA ILE A 43 0.58 5.55 -8.28
C ILE A 43 1.62 6.14 -7.34
N ARG A 44 2.32 5.30 -6.56
CA ARG A 44 3.39 5.71 -5.65
C ARG A 44 4.61 6.26 -6.39
N ASP A 45 4.87 5.76 -7.59
CA ASP A 45 6.02 6.14 -8.42
C ASP A 45 5.84 7.48 -9.14
N LYS A 46 4.59 7.89 -9.35
CA LYS A 46 4.21 9.10 -10.08
C LYS A 46 4.97 10.37 -9.65
N PRO A 47 5.22 10.66 -8.35
CA PRO A 47 5.99 11.84 -7.95
C PRO A 47 7.46 11.82 -8.43
N TYR A 48 8.05 10.64 -8.63
CA TYR A 48 9.45 10.46 -9.03
C TYR A 48 9.65 10.58 -10.54
N GLU A 49 8.57 10.52 -11.34
CA GLU A 49 8.59 10.81 -12.78
C GLU A 49 8.96 12.27 -13.08
N ASN A 50 8.85 13.17 -12.10
CA ASN A 50 9.20 14.57 -12.27
C ASN A 50 10.72 14.74 -12.49
N VAL A 51 11.09 15.41 -13.58
CA VAL A 51 12.49 15.72 -13.92
C VAL A 51 13.16 16.53 -12.80
N ASN A 52 12.42 17.44 -12.17
CA ASN A 52 12.88 18.32 -11.10
C ASN A 52 12.65 17.72 -9.70
N TYR A 53 12.45 16.40 -9.61
CA TYR A 53 12.30 15.72 -8.33
C TYR A 53 13.49 16.02 -7.39
N GLU A 54 13.18 16.43 -6.16
CA GLU A 54 14.13 16.68 -5.10
C GLU A 54 13.84 15.72 -3.94
N ALA A 55 14.87 15.03 -3.46
CA ALA A 55 14.72 14.04 -2.39
C ALA A 55 14.47 14.72 -1.04
N LYS A 56 13.20 14.89 -0.68
CA LYS A 56 12.77 15.45 0.60
C LYS A 56 12.12 14.36 1.44
N PRO A 57 12.65 14.06 2.64
CA PRO A 57 12.03 13.08 3.52
C PRO A 57 10.57 13.41 3.80
N LYS A 58 9.66 12.52 3.42
CA LYS A 58 8.24 12.63 3.74
C LYS A 58 7.91 12.22 5.17
N PHE A 59 8.79 11.47 5.83
CA PHE A 59 8.58 10.95 7.18
C PHE A 59 9.56 11.57 8.18
N GLN A 60 9.14 11.58 9.44
CA GLN A 60 9.90 12.08 10.57
C GLN A 60 10.10 10.97 11.59
N GLU A 61 11.10 11.12 12.47
CA GLU A 61 11.30 10.21 13.59
C GLU A 61 10.03 10.14 14.45
N GLY A 62 9.64 8.91 14.83
CA GLY A 62 8.42 8.64 15.56
C GLY A 62 7.18 8.40 14.69
N ASP A 63 7.22 8.68 13.38
CA ASP A 63 6.10 8.35 12.49
C ASP A 63 5.84 6.84 12.47
N ALA A 64 4.57 6.45 12.68
CA ALA A 64 4.12 5.08 12.50
C ALA A 64 3.95 4.78 10.99
N VAL A 65 4.63 3.75 10.53
CA VAL A 65 4.65 3.35 9.11
C VAL A 65 4.37 1.86 8.97
N CYS A 66 4.00 1.47 7.76
CA CYS A 66 3.89 0.09 7.35
C CYS A 66 4.90 -0.19 6.24
N VAL A 67 5.56 -1.34 6.30
CA VAL A 67 6.68 -1.69 5.42
C VAL A 67 6.37 -2.98 4.71
N CYS A 68 6.50 -3.00 3.38
CA CYS A 68 6.37 -4.22 2.62
C CYS A 68 7.72 -4.93 2.51
N PHE A 69 7.86 -6.11 3.11
CA PHE A 69 9.04 -6.95 2.91
C PHE A 69 8.62 -8.37 2.51
N ARG A 70 9.10 -8.83 1.34
CA ARG A 70 8.76 -10.13 0.73
C ARG A 70 7.24 -10.37 0.59
N GLY A 71 6.49 -9.30 0.32
CA GLY A 71 5.04 -9.37 0.33
C GLY A 71 4.55 -9.77 1.72
N VAL A 72 4.94 -9.06 2.76
CA VAL A 72 4.26 -9.06 4.05
C VAL A 72 4.39 -7.65 4.56
N PHE A 73 3.28 -7.09 5.02
CA PHE A 73 3.25 -5.72 5.50
C PHE A 73 3.42 -5.70 7.02
N TYR A 74 4.49 -5.04 7.46
CA TYR A 74 4.89 -4.96 8.86
C TYR A 74 4.66 -3.56 9.42
N SER A 75 4.06 -3.47 10.61
CA SER A 75 4.02 -2.23 11.37
C SER A 75 5.41 -1.90 11.91
N ALA A 76 5.84 -0.67 11.68
CA ALA A 76 7.11 -0.14 12.14
C ALA A 76 6.96 1.32 12.57
N VAL A 77 8.01 1.82 13.21
CA VAL A 77 8.15 3.23 13.54
C VAL A 77 9.45 3.73 12.92
N ILE A 78 9.42 4.92 12.33
CA ILE A 78 10.63 5.58 11.85
C ILE A 78 11.49 5.90 13.07
N LYS A 79 12.64 5.23 13.17
CA LYS A 79 13.60 5.48 14.25
C LYS A 79 14.56 6.60 13.89
N THR A 80 14.98 6.66 12.62
CA THR A 80 15.91 7.68 12.13
C THR A 80 15.59 8.06 10.70
N VAL A 81 15.66 9.35 10.40
CA VAL A 81 15.68 9.87 9.03
C VAL A 81 17.15 10.08 8.66
N CYS A 82 17.67 9.29 7.72
CA CYS A 82 19.08 9.35 7.37
C CYS A 82 19.40 10.64 6.61
N THR A 83 20.57 11.23 6.90
CA THR A 83 21.09 12.38 6.14
C THR A 83 21.60 11.98 4.76
N MET A 84 22.04 10.73 4.60
CA MET A 84 22.39 10.15 3.31
C MET A 84 21.14 9.72 2.54
N LEU A 85 21.17 9.94 1.22
CA LEU A 85 20.15 9.48 0.30
C LEU A 85 20.55 8.12 -0.29
N PHE A 86 19.55 7.30 -0.62
CA PHE A 86 19.76 6.03 -1.32
C PHE A 86 19.67 6.24 -2.83
N ASP A 87 20.64 5.72 -3.57
CA ASP A 87 20.59 5.66 -5.04
C ASP A 87 19.69 4.51 -5.49
N CYS A 88 18.44 4.80 -5.86
CA CYS A 88 17.47 3.80 -6.31
C CYS A 88 17.68 3.47 -7.80
N PRO A 89 18.11 2.24 -8.15
CA PRO A 89 18.36 1.87 -9.55
C PRO A 89 17.09 1.86 -10.40
N ASP A 90 15.97 1.40 -9.83
CA ASP A 90 14.70 1.26 -10.55
C ASP A 90 14.12 2.62 -10.95
N LEU A 91 14.17 3.59 -10.03
CA LEU A 91 13.72 4.96 -10.28
C LEU A 91 14.78 5.81 -11.00
N LYS A 92 16.05 5.39 -11.01
CA LYS A 92 17.20 6.20 -11.45
C LYS A 92 17.26 7.57 -10.76
N LYS A 93 16.92 7.60 -9.46
CA LYS A 93 16.83 8.80 -8.62
C LYS A 93 17.39 8.51 -7.24
N LYS A 94 17.83 9.57 -6.55
CA LYS A 94 18.14 9.53 -5.12
C LYS A 94 16.85 9.65 -4.31
N VAL A 95 16.67 8.82 -3.30
CA VAL A 95 15.47 8.84 -2.44
C VAL A 95 15.85 8.91 -0.96
N PRO A 96 14.98 9.48 -0.11
CA PRO A 96 15.19 9.47 1.33
C PRO A 96 15.33 8.05 1.89
N LEU A 97 16.27 7.88 2.81
CA LEU A 97 16.55 6.63 3.52
C LEU A 97 16.14 6.77 4.98
N TYR A 98 15.56 5.71 5.53
CA TYR A 98 15.07 5.66 6.89
C TYR A 98 15.60 4.41 7.60
N LEU A 99 15.76 4.51 8.92
CA LEU A 99 15.95 3.35 9.77
C LEU A 99 14.66 3.07 10.54
N LEU A 100 14.22 1.83 10.52
CA LEU A 100 12.97 1.43 11.13
C LEU A 100 13.16 0.72 12.46
N LYS A 101 12.14 0.80 13.31
CA LYS A 101 12.02 -0.04 14.51
C LYS A 101 10.71 -0.80 14.42
N TYR A 102 10.78 -2.13 14.47
CA TYR A 102 9.61 -2.99 14.51
C TYR A 102 9.18 -3.24 15.96
N PRO A 103 8.01 -2.76 16.40
CA PRO A 103 7.50 -3.04 17.74
C PRO A 103 7.34 -4.55 17.96
N GLY A 104 7.90 -5.06 19.06
CA GLY A 104 7.76 -6.47 19.46
C GLY A 104 8.78 -7.44 18.86
N TRP A 105 9.68 -7.00 17.98
CA TRP A 105 10.84 -7.81 17.56
C TRP A 105 11.89 -7.79 18.68
N ARG A 106 12.32 -8.97 19.13
CA ARG A 106 13.16 -9.14 20.35
C ARG A 106 14.67 -8.92 20.14
N PHE A 107 15.13 -8.56 18.94
CA PHE A 107 16.55 -8.44 18.66
C PHE A 107 17.04 -7.01 18.86
N ASP A 108 17.64 -6.75 20.03
CA ASP A 108 17.97 -5.42 20.56
C ASP A 108 19.30 -4.80 20.08
N ALA A 109 20.09 -5.43 19.19
CA ALA A 109 21.44 -4.91 18.89
C ALA A 109 21.69 -4.41 17.44
N ALA A 110 20.79 -4.67 16.49
CA ALA A 110 20.96 -4.25 15.08
C ALA A 110 19.63 -3.92 14.39
N SER A 111 18.60 -3.61 15.17
CA SER A 111 17.16 -3.61 14.79
C SER A 111 16.71 -2.52 13.83
N SER A 112 17.65 -1.77 13.25
CA SER A 112 17.40 -0.64 12.37
C SER A 112 17.47 -1.12 10.93
N GLU A 113 16.36 -1.62 10.39
CA GLU A 113 16.32 -1.99 8.97
C GLU A 113 16.40 -0.73 8.11
N PRO A 114 17.38 -0.60 7.21
CA PRO A 114 17.42 0.49 6.25
C PRO A 114 16.32 0.28 5.21
N VAL A 115 15.42 1.25 5.14
CA VAL A 115 14.28 1.20 4.22
C VAL A 115 14.16 2.54 3.52
N VAL A 116 13.90 2.49 2.22
CA VAL A 116 13.73 3.69 1.41
C VAL A 116 12.28 4.16 1.45
N GLU A 117 12.06 5.44 1.15
CA GLU A 117 10.70 6.01 1.13
C GLU A 117 9.69 5.18 0.33
N TYR A 118 10.18 4.57 -0.75
CA TYR A 118 9.43 3.73 -1.66
C TYR A 118 8.79 2.49 -1.01
N ASP A 119 9.30 1.99 0.12
CA ASP A 119 8.75 0.81 0.80
C ASP A 119 7.83 1.14 1.97
N LEU A 120 7.65 2.45 2.25
CA LEU A 120 6.91 2.95 3.41
C LEU A 120 5.51 3.43 3.06
N VAL A 121 4.54 2.98 3.85
CA VAL A 121 3.16 3.49 3.85
C VAL A 121 2.92 4.19 5.17
N ARG A 122 2.49 5.46 5.14
CA ARG A 122 2.14 6.23 6.36
C ARG A 122 0.88 5.60 6.96
N THR A 123 0.80 5.41 8.28
CA THR A 123 -0.36 4.73 8.90
C THR A 123 -1.40 5.66 9.53
N LEU A 124 -1.07 6.94 9.80
CA LEU A 124 -1.90 7.78 10.68
C LEU A 124 -2.44 9.08 10.08
N THR A 125 -1.92 9.57 8.95
CA THR A 125 -2.29 10.94 8.52
C THR A 125 -2.63 11.13 7.05
N ASN A 126 -2.39 10.17 6.15
CA ASN A 126 -2.77 10.24 4.72
C ASN A 126 -2.66 8.85 4.08
N VAL A 127 -3.37 7.85 4.62
CA VAL A 127 -3.32 6.51 4.04
C VAL A 127 -4.35 6.40 2.93
N LEU A 128 -3.96 5.93 1.76
CA LEU A 128 -4.95 5.60 0.75
C LEU A 128 -5.66 4.32 1.23
N PRO A 129 -7.00 4.29 1.32
CA PRO A 129 -7.73 3.11 1.78
C PRO A 129 -7.35 1.84 1.03
N SER A 130 -7.03 2.00 -0.25
CA SER A 130 -6.49 0.96 -1.14
C SER A 130 -5.23 0.28 -0.62
N GLU A 131 -4.32 1.03 0.01
CA GLU A 131 -3.05 0.50 0.52
C GLU A 131 -3.28 -0.36 1.77
N LEU A 132 -4.17 0.07 2.67
CA LEU A 132 -4.49 -0.69 3.88
C LEU A 132 -5.32 -1.94 3.58
N LEU A 133 -6.30 -1.83 2.67
CA LEU A 133 -7.08 -2.99 2.23
C LEU A 133 -6.19 -3.99 1.49
N TYR A 134 -5.33 -3.52 0.58
CA TYR A 134 -4.34 -4.36 -0.08
C TYR A 134 -3.43 -5.09 0.94
N ALA A 135 -2.84 -4.35 1.88
CA ALA A 135 -2.00 -4.92 2.93
C ALA A 135 -2.74 -5.97 3.77
N HIS A 136 -4.00 -5.70 4.14
CA HIS A 136 -4.82 -6.64 4.89
C HIS A 136 -5.06 -7.95 4.13
N TYR A 137 -5.59 -7.90 2.91
CA TYR A 137 -5.89 -9.12 2.15
C TYR A 137 -4.63 -9.87 1.72
N TRP A 138 -3.53 -9.14 1.48
CA TRP A 138 -2.23 -9.76 1.25
C TRP A 138 -1.73 -10.51 2.49
N ASN A 139 -1.81 -9.90 3.67
CA ASN A 139 -1.43 -10.53 4.94
C ASN A 139 -2.30 -11.76 5.23
N VAL A 140 -3.62 -11.68 5.01
CA VAL A 140 -4.54 -12.82 5.14
C VAL A 140 -4.14 -13.95 4.18
N ALA A 141 -3.86 -13.64 2.91
CA ALA A 141 -3.44 -14.63 1.92
C ALA A 141 -2.12 -15.33 2.30
N LYS A 142 -1.14 -14.61 2.86
CA LYS A 142 0.13 -15.19 3.31
C LYS A 142 0.00 -15.98 4.61
N ILE A 143 -0.76 -15.50 5.59
CA ILE A 143 -1.03 -16.22 6.85
C ILE A 143 -1.73 -17.56 6.55
N MET A 144 -2.72 -17.57 5.66
CA MET A 144 -3.41 -18.82 5.27
C MET A 144 -2.45 -19.83 4.63
N LYS A 145 -1.43 -19.38 3.90
CA LYS A 145 -0.42 -20.26 3.28
C LYS A 145 0.69 -20.70 4.23
N ASN A 146 0.97 -19.91 5.26
CA ASN A 146 2.01 -20.21 6.24
C ASN A 146 1.56 -19.75 7.65
N PRO A 147 0.87 -20.63 8.41
CA PRO A 147 0.34 -20.31 9.73
C PRO A 147 1.41 -19.89 10.75
N GLU A 148 2.67 -20.28 10.54
CA GLU A 148 3.78 -19.88 11.42
C GLU A 148 4.01 -18.36 11.39
N ILE A 149 3.72 -17.72 10.25
CA ILE A 149 3.80 -16.25 10.07
C ILE A 149 2.75 -15.53 10.91
N ALA A 150 1.63 -16.18 11.28
CA ALA A 150 0.59 -15.58 12.12
C ALA A 150 1.10 -15.21 13.52
N THR A 151 2.20 -15.83 13.97
CA THR A 151 2.82 -15.54 15.28
C THR A 151 3.70 -14.30 15.27
N VAL A 152 3.99 -13.74 14.09
CA VAL A 152 4.82 -12.54 13.94
C VAL A 152 3.98 -11.32 14.30
N LYS A 153 4.21 -10.80 15.51
CA LYS A 153 3.48 -9.66 16.12
C LYS A 153 3.45 -8.37 15.31
N SER A 154 4.20 -8.28 14.22
CA SER A 154 4.33 -7.08 13.42
C SER A 154 3.52 -7.13 12.12
N VAL A 155 2.84 -8.24 11.80
CA VAL A 155 1.95 -8.31 10.64
C VAL A 155 0.64 -7.57 10.92
N TYR A 156 0.24 -6.68 10.02
CA TYR A 156 -0.96 -5.87 10.19
C TYR A 156 -2.24 -6.68 9.94
N ARG A 157 -3.11 -6.80 10.95
CA ARG A 157 -4.49 -7.26 10.79
C ARG A 157 -5.42 -6.12 11.14
N LEU A 158 -6.29 -5.75 10.20
CA LEU A 158 -7.40 -4.84 10.46
C LEU A 158 -8.45 -5.55 11.32
N ASP A 159 -8.92 -4.86 12.36
CA ASP A 159 -10.20 -5.19 12.97
C ASP A 159 -11.35 -4.84 12.01
N ASP A 160 -12.53 -5.42 12.25
CA ASP A 160 -13.68 -5.26 11.36
C ASP A 160 -14.17 -3.82 11.25
N ALA A 161 -14.10 -3.03 12.32
CA ALA A 161 -14.57 -1.65 12.32
C ALA A 161 -13.67 -0.76 11.44
N THR A 162 -12.35 -0.91 11.58
CA THR A 162 -11.37 -0.19 10.77
C THR A 162 -11.45 -0.65 9.31
N ARG A 163 -11.59 -1.96 9.07
CA ARG A 163 -11.78 -2.50 7.71
C ARG A 163 -13.02 -1.92 7.03
N LEU A 164 -14.18 -1.91 7.71
CA LEU A 164 -15.42 -1.38 7.14
C LEU A 164 -15.33 0.11 6.82
N LYS A 165 -14.69 0.90 7.69
CA LYS A 165 -14.44 2.31 7.42
C LYS A 165 -13.61 2.49 6.14
N LEU A 166 -12.51 1.75 6.02
CA LEU A 166 -11.61 1.82 4.87
C LEU A 166 -12.29 1.32 3.58
N GLU A 167 -13.14 0.30 3.65
CA GLU A 167 -13.97 -0.15 2.51
C GLU A 167 -14.90 0.97 2.03
N GLY A 168 -15.53 1.72 2.95
CA GLY A 168 -16.33 2.90 2.60
C GLY A 168 -15.51 4.00 1.92
N ASP A 169 -14.33 4.31 2.45
CA ASP A 169 -13.42 5.30 1.87
C ASP A 169 -12.86 4.83 0.50
N TRP A 170 -12.60 3.53 0.33
CA TRP A 170 -12.22 2.91 -0.94
C TRP A 170 -13.31 3.07 -2.00
N GLN A 171 -14.55 2.78 -1.64
CA GLN A 171 -15.70 2.95 -2.54
C GLN A 171 -15.85 4.42 -2.97
N GLY A 172 -15.59 5.37 -2.06
CA GLY A 172 -15.59 6.80 -2.35
C GLY A 172 -14.44 7.27 -3.25
N SER A 173 -13.26 6.65 -3.15
CA SER A 173 -12.04 7.06 -3.87
C SER A 173 -11.87 6.44 -5.25
N ILE A 174 -12.35 5.21 -5.47
CA ILE A 174 -12.19 4.49 -6.75
C ILE A 174 -13.33 4.79 -7.74
N GLY A 175 -14.40 5.45 -7.30
CA GLY A 175 -15.43 5.96 -8.21
C GLY A 175 -16.01 4.90 -9.14
N CYS A 176 -16.40 3.75 -8.61
CA CYS A 176 -16.99 2.70 -9.44
C CYS A 176 -18.42 3.05 -9.86
N ASP A 177 -18.67 3.07 -11.17
CA ASP A 177 -19.99 2.96 -11.75
C ASP A 177 -20.48 1.50 -11.59
N GLY A 178 -21.35 1.26 -10.61
CA GLY A 178 -21.93 -0.06 -10.28
C GLY A 178 -22.21 -0.20 -8.77
N PRO A 179 -23.04 -1.17 -8.33
CA PRO A 179 -23.36 -1.33 -6.91
C PRO A 179 -22.08 -1.66 -6.12
N ALA A 180 -21.66 -0.71 -5.28
CA ALA A 180 -20.77 -0.80 -4.11
C ALA A 180 -19.92 -2.09 -3.97
N THR A 181 -19.13 -2.44 -4.99
CA THR A 181 -18.30 -3.64 -4.94
C THR A 181 -17.18 -3.42 -3.92
N SER A 182 -17.15 -4.24 -2.86
CA SER A 182 -16.10 -4.18 -1.85
C SER A 182 -14.74 -4.56 -2.46
N PHE A 183 -13.65 -4.17 -1.82
CA PHE A 183 -12.31 -4.57 -2.25
C PHE A 183 -12.17 -6.10 -2.26
N ALA A 184 -12.80 -6.80 -1.30
CA ALA A 184 -12.90 -8.27 -1.30
C ALA A 184 -13.63 -8.82 -2.53
N GLN A 185 -14.77 -8.25 -2.91
CA GLN A 185 -15.51 -8.67 -4.09
C GLN A 185 -14.72 -8.42 -5.37
N TRP A 186 -14.03 -7.29 -5.45
CA TRP A 186 -13.17 -6.98 -6.59
C TRP A 186 -11.97 -7.92 -6.68
N LEU A 187 -11.44 -8.36 -5.53
CA LEU A 187 -10.48 -9.45 -5.42
C LEU A 187 -11.10 -10.84 -5.63
N GLY A 188 -12.41 -10.97 -5.81
CA GLY A 188 -13.18 -12.21 -5.86
C GLY A 188 -12.85 -13.16 -4.70
N LEU A 189 -12.88 -12.61 -3.48
CA LEU A 189 -12.67 -13.30 -2.21
C LEU A 189 -13.97 -13.69 -1.51
N GLU A 190 -15.11 -13.11 -1.91
CA GLU A 190 -16.39 -13.56 -1.37
C GLU A 190 -16.63 -14.99 -1.82
N THR A 191 -16.76 -15.88 -0.84
CA THR A 191 -17.33 -17.20 -1.06
C THR A 191 -18.70 -17.00 -1.65
N ILE A 192 -18.90 -17.50 -2.88
CA ILE A 192 -20.24 -17.77 -3.39
C ILE A 192 -20.84 -18.73 -2.37
N ALA A 193 -21.78 -18.26 -1.55
CA ALA A 193 -22.61 -19.17 -0.79
C ALA A 193 -23.30 -20.07 -1.81
N VAL A 194 -22.93 -21.35 -1.83
CA VAL A 194 -23.64 -22.40 -2.57
C VAL A 194 -24.84 -22.79 -1.73
#